data_AF-A0A7C3T0T6-F1
#
_entry.id   AF-A0A7C3T0T6-F1
#
_cell.length_a   1.000
_cell.length_b   1.000
_cell.length_c   1.000
_cell.angle_alpha   90.00
_cell.angle_beta   90.00
_cell.angle_gamma   90.00
#
_symmetry.space_group_name_H-M   'P 1'
#
loop_
_entity.id
_entity.type
_entity.pdbx_description
1 polymer ?
#
loop_
_entity_poly.entity_id
_entity_poly.type
_entity_poly.pdbx_seq_one_letter_code
_entity_poly.pdbx_strand_id
1 'polypeptide(L)'
;MVRVKARAALIMAPVAVLLVLLPAAASLAQELGEEDSYSLSEDYRIELNELGDASITDTISYDPDWFSANGNLFQENPNLLSRRFRADTNLGEIENFDVRISQSKATVTVSFDAPGLAYLLDDGWHLFGYEGYRVVDEGNDRMVLEASWVLNNEFTLFEEMPLEEKVTIFLPEGARNAEWDEKAGAVRYELPETVPAGGGFLYRHKALFTAIFSLLAALGLLLFLYASTRRPGEPVPSAAAPTPGAPAPPGAPPLPGMPPPAEPPAVTPPAEAHISPPPSPPAPENPPAPPSPREKSSSPAFCTRCGYPRGGEDVLYCRRCGARYE
;
A
#
# COMPACT_ATOMS: atom_id res chain seq x y z
N MET A 1 34.84 -20.56 82.92
CA MET A 1 35.45 -20.66 81.57
C MET A 1 35.13 -22.03 81.00
N VAL A 2 35.03 -22.18 79.68
CA VAL A 2 34.49 -23.35 78.93
C VAL A 2 32.98 -23.26 78.66
N ARG A 3 32.60 -22.63 77.53
CA ARG A 3 31.40 -22.96 76.71
C ARG A 3 31.20 -21.97 75.54
N VAL A 4 32.14 -21.89 74.58
CA VAL A 4 31.86 -21.22 73.28
C VAL A 4 32.74 -21.83 72.17
N LYS A 5 32.56 -23.10 71.78
CA LYS A 5 33.23 -23.63 70.56
C LYS A 5 32.45 -24.67 69.73
N ALA A 6 31.21 -25.01 70.07
CA ALA A 6 30.53 -26.17 69.45
C ALA A 6 29.30 -25.85 68.57
N ARG A 7 29.09 -24.61 68.13
CA ARG A 7 27.92 -24.25 67.28
C ARG A 7 28.24 -23.77 65.86
N ALA A 8 29.51 -23.57 65.51
CA ALA A 8 29.90 -23.09 64.18
C ALA A 8 30.11 -24.21 63.14
N ALA A 9 30.20 -25.48 63.56
CA ALA A 9 30.56 -26.59 62.67
C ALA A 9 29.37 -27.29 61.98
N LEU A 10 28.12 -27.05 62.40
CA LEU A 10 26.95 -27.77 61.87
C LEU A 10 26.24 -27.06 60.71
N ILE A 11 26.57 -25.79 60.43
CA ILE A 11 25.93 -24.99 59.37
C ILE A 11 26.83 -24.86 58.13
N MET A 12 28.13 -25.14 58.24
CA MET A 12 29.09 -25.03 57.13
C MET A 12 29.13 -26.27 56.21
N ALA A 13 28.63 -27.43 56.67
CA ALA A 13 28.59 -28.64 55.86
C ALA A 13 27.56 -28.62 54.71
N PRO A 14 26.32 -28.14 54.87
CA PRO A 14 25.36 -28.10 53.75
C PRO A 14 25.66 -27.01 52.72
N VAL A 15 26.36 -25.93 53.10
CA VAL A 15 26.71 -24.82 52.19
C VAL A 15 27.84 -25.22 51.24
N ALA A 16 28.81 -26.01 51.70
CA ALA A 16 29.90 -26.52 50.86
C ALA A 16 29.40 -27.51 49.80
N VAL A 17 28.38 -28.33 50.10
CA VAL A 17 27.78 -29.26 49.13
C VAL A 17 26.94 -28.51 48.09
N LEU A 18 26.26 -27.42 48.46
CA LEU A 18 25.53 -26.57 47.51
C LEU A 18 26.48 -25.84 46.53
N LEU A 19 27.65 -25.38 47.02
CA LEU A 19 28.67 -24.70 46.20
C LEU A 19 29.43 -25.62 45.23
N VAL A 20 29.51 -26.92 45.52
CA VAL A 20 30.12 -27.91 44.62
C VAL A 20 29.14 -28.43 43.55
N LEU A 21 27.84 -28.30 43.78
CA LEU A 21 26.80 -28.68 42.80
C LEU A 21 26.42 -27.55 41.82
N LEU A 22 26.74 -26.30 42.14
CA LEU A 22 26.48 -25.13 41.28
C LEU A 22 27.25 -25.12 39.93
N PRO A 23 28.50 -25.62 39.81
CA PRO A 23 29.21 -25.61 38.52
C PRO A 23 28.66 -26.64 37.52
N ALA A 24 28.10 -27.75 38.01
CA ALA A 24 27.55 -28.81 37.17
C ALA A 24 26.15 -28.48 36.61
N ALA A 25 25.41 -27.62 37.30
CA ALA A 25 24.15 -27.07 36.79
C ALA A 25 24.38 -25.93 35.77
N ALA A 26 25.48 -25.19 35.89
CA ALA A 26 25.85 -24.16 34.93
C ALA A 26 26.23 -24.75 33.55
N SER A 27 26.88 -25.93 33.53
CA SER A 27 27.18 -26.62 32.26
C SER A 27 25.97 -27.33 31.62
N LEU A 28 24.90 -27.60 32.37
CA LEU A 28 23.67 -28.21 31.84
C LEU A 28 22.64 -27.17 31.37
N ALA A 29 22.77 -25.91 31.76
CA ALA A 29 21.94 -24.82 31.26
C ALA A 29 22.42 -24.25 29.91
N GLN A 30 23.60 -24.65 29.45
CA GLN A 30 24.23 -24.18 28.22
C GLN A 30 24.03 -25.14 27.02
N GLU A 31 23.23 -26.20 27.20
CA GLU A 31 22.75 -27.11 26.14
C GLU A 31 21.25 -26.93 25.84
N LEU A 32 20.63 -25.85 26.32
CA LEU A 32 19.39 -25.34 25.72
C LEU A 32 19.84 -24.36 24.65
N GLY A 33 19.74 -24.81 23.39
CA GLY A 33 20.36 -24.25 22.21
C GLY A 33 20.47 -22.73 22.22
N GLU A 34 21.68 -22.26 21.98
CA GLU A 34 21.90 -21.03 21.23
C GLU A 34 21.12 -21.24 19.92
N GLU A 35 19.87 -20.76 19.88
CA GLU A 35 19.11 -20.71 18.64
C GLU A 35 19.98 -19.92 17.68
N ASP A 36 20.39 -20.56 16.58
CA ASP A 36 21.08 -19.87 15.48
C ASP A 36 20.16 -18.73 15.04
N SER A 37 20.39 -17.53 15.57
CA SER A 37 19.53 -16.39 15.30
C SER A 37 19.91 -15.84 13.94
N TYR A 38 19.07 -16.09 12.95
CA TYR A 38 19.22 -15.51 11.62
C TYR A 38 19.15 -13.99 11.69
N SER A 39 19.85 -13.31 10.80
CA SER A 39 19.91 -11.84 10.76
C SER A 39 19.60 -11.32 9.37
N LEU A 40 19.24 -10.04 9.34
CA LEU A 40 18.96 -9.28 8.13
C LEU A 40 19.85 -8.05 8.08
N SER A 41 20.25 -7.67 6.87
CA SER A 41 20.85 -6.37 6.61
C SER A 41 20.16 -5.72 5.41
N GLU A 42 19.93 -4.43 5.48
CA GLU A 42 19.19 -3.69 4.46
C GLU A 42 19.94 -2.44 4.03
N ASP A 43 20.06 -2.25 2.71
CA ASP A 43 20.59 -1.03 2.10
C ASP A 43 19.44 -0.33 1.35
N TYR A 44 18.97 0.77 1.92
CA TYR A 44 17.86 1.56 1.44
C TYR A 44 18.37 2.83 0.78
N ARG A 45 18.33 2.88 -0.55
CA ARG A 45 18.86 3.98 -1.36
C ARG A 45 17.72 4.85 -1.88
N ILE A 46 17.84 6.15 -1.67
CA ILE A 46 16.85 7.15 -2.07
C ILE A 46 17.55 8.21 -2.92
N GLU A 47 17.10 8.41 -4.15
CA GLU A 47 17.63 9.43 -5.06
C GLU A 47 16.55 10.50 -5.29
N LEU A 48 16.72 11.66 -4.66
CA LEU A 48 15.77 12.77 -4.76
C LEU A 48 16.04 13.62 -6.01
N ASN A 49 14.96 14.11 -6.62
CA ASN A 49 15.01 15.10 -7.69
C ASN A 49 14.62 16.51 -7.19
N GLU A 50 14.74 17.51 -8.07
CA GLU A 50 14.42 18.92 -7.75
C GLU A 50 12.94 19.20 -7.44
N LEU A 51 12.06 18.23 -7.69
CA LEU A 51 10.61 18.32 -7.42
C LEU A 51 10.23 17.63 -6.11
N GLY A 52 11.19 17.02 -5.41
CA GLY A 52 10.96 16.22 -4.21
C GLY A 52 10.43 14.82 -4.49
N ASP A 53 10.41 14.36 -5.74
CA ASP A 53 10.16 12.95 -6.04
C ASP A 53 11.43 12.15 -5.77
N ALA A 54 11.26 10.87 -5.46
CA ALA A 54 12.37 9.95 -5.23
C ALA A 54 12.33 8.76 -6.20
N SER A 55 13.51 8.30 -6.61
CA SER A 55 13.69 6.92 -7.07
C SER A 55 14.35 6.12 -5.96
N ILE A 56 13.74 4.99 -5.59
CA ILE A 56 14.12 4.20 -4.42
C ILE A 56 14.59 2.83 -4.88
N THR A 57 15.68 2.36 -4.27
CA THR A 57 16.13 0.97 -4.35
C THR A 57 16.41 0.44 -2.96
N ASP A 58 15.65 -0.56 -2.57
CA ASP A 58 15.77 -1.27 -1.31
C ASP A 58 16.38 -2.64 -1.56
N THR A 59 17.49 -2.96 -0.91
CA THR A 59 18.13 -4.28 -0.98
C THR A 59 18.22 -4.92 0.38
N ILE A 60 17.37 -5.93 0.58
CA ILE A 60 17.32 -6.74 1.79
C ILE A 60 18.19 -7.98 1.55
N SER A 61 19.20 -8.16 2.38
CA SER A 61 20.04 -9.34 2.41
C SER A 61 19.69 -10.17 3.64
N TYR A 62 19.37 -11.43 3.38
CA TYR A 62 18.98 -12.41 4.39
C TYR A 62 20.17 -13.29 4.76
N ASP A 63 20.09 -13.92 5.93
CA ASP A 63 20.92 -15.07 6.21
C ASP A 63 20.79 -16.14 5.09
N PRO A 64 21.91 -16.60 4.50
CA PRO A 64 21.88 -17.51 3.36
C PRO A 64 21.19 -18.85 3.64
N ASP A 65 21.33 -19.40 4.85
CA ASP A 65 20.75 -20.70 5.19
C ASP A 65 19.24 -20.57 5.36
N TRP A 66 18.80 -19.52 6.05
CA TRP A 66 17.38 -19.20 6.16
C TRP A 66 16.74 -18.93 4.79
N PHE A 67 17.41 -18.13 3.94
CA PHE A 67 16.89 -17.80 2.63
C PHE A 67 16.87 -18.99 1.68
N SER A 68 17.83 -19.91 1.78
CA SER A 68 17.80 -21.14 0.99
C SER A 68 16.60 -22.01 1.35
N ALA A 69 16.16 -22.01 2.60
CA ALA A 69 14.99 -22.77 3.05
C ALA A 69 13.67 -22.07 2.67
N ASN A 70 13.62 -20.75 2.81
CA ASN A 70 12.38 -19.98 2.78
C ASN A 70 12.20 -19.08 1.55
N GLY A 71 13.27 -18.76 0.82
CA GLY A 71 13.28 -17.71 -0.21
C GLY A 71 12.35 -17.96 -1.39
N ASN A 72 12.00 -19.22 -1.68
CA ASN A 72 11.00 -19.55 -2.70
C ASN A 72 9.60 -19.01 -2.34
N LEU A 73 9.28 -18.85 -1.05
CA LEU A 73 8.00 -18.31 -0.60
C LEU A 73 7.79 -16.87 -1.04
N PHE A 74 8.85 -16.06 -1.17
CA PHE A 74 8.75 -14.70 -1.69
C PHE A 74 8.44 -14.65 -3.19
N GLN A 75 8.89 -15.67 -3.94
CA GLN A 75 8.56 -15.81 -5.36
C GLN A 75 7.10 -16.23 -5.55
N GLU A 76 6.61 -17.11 -4.69
CA GLU A 76 5.23 -17.62 -4.73
C GLU A 76 4.22 -16.62 -4.16
N ASN A 77 4.61 -15.88 -3.11
CA ASN A 77 3.76 -14.98 -2.33
C ASN A 77 4.39 -13.58 -2.21
N PRO A 78 4.36 -12.77 -3.27
CA PRO A 78 4.95 -11.43 -3.29
C PRO A 78 4.32 -10.46 -2.29
N ASN A 79 3.10 -10.75 -1.84
CA ASN A 79 2.42 -9.95 -0.80
C ASN A 79 3.17 -9.97 0.54
N LEU A 80 4.07 -10.93 0.77
CA LEU A 80 4.93 -10.93 1.95
C LEU A 80 5.88 -9.73 1.95
N LEU A 81 6.11 -9.10 0.80
CA LEU A 81 6.88 -7.87 0.70
C LEU A 81 6.06 -6.63 1.17
N SER A 82 4.79 -6.80 1.59
CA SER A 82 3.79 -5.72 1.81
C SER A 82 4.13 -4.64 2.87
N ARG A 83 5.04 -4.87 3.83
CA ARG A 83 5.42 -3.89 4.88
C ARG A 83 5.94 -2.58 4.30
N ARG A 84 6.85 -2.63 3.32
CA ARG A 84 7.39 -1.43 2.65
C ARG A 84 6.28 -0.60 1.98
N PHE A 85 5.20 -1.27 1.59
CA PHE A 85 4.03 -0.69 0.92
C PHE A 85 2.93 -0.15 1.83
N ARG A 86 3.05 -0.39 3.14
CA ARG A 86 2.02 -0.04 4.14
C ARG A 86 2.52 0.93 5.20
N ALA A 87 3.81 0.91 5.51
CA ALA A 87 4.40 1.77 6.53
C ALA A 87 4.83 3.13 5.96
N ASP A 88 5.56 3.14 4.83
CA ASP A 88 6.28 4.34 4.40
C ASP A 88 5.83 4.90 3.05
N THR A 89 5.20 4.09 2.18
CA THR A 89 4.66 4.57 0.91
C THR A 89 3.49 3.72 0.44
N ASN A 90 2.32 4.33 0.25
CA ASN A 90 1.11 3.62 -0.17
C ASN A 90 1.29 3.09 -1.61
N LEU A 91 0.95 1.82 -1.86
CA LEU A 91 1.01 1.21 -3.22
C LEU A 91 0.24 1.98 -4.31
N GLY A 92 -0.73 2.80 -3.94
CA GLY A 92 -1.45 3.67 -4.87
C GLY A 92 -0.70 4.94 -5.28
N GLU A 93 0.40 5.24 -4.61
CA GLU A 93 1.18 6.48 -4.73
C GLU A 93 2.56 6.23 -5.35
N ILE A 94 3.01 4.98 -5.48
CA ILE A 94 4.28 4.64 -6.13
C ILE A 94 4.12 4.32 -7.62
N GLU A 95 5.19 4.56 -8.38
CA GLU A 95 5.30 4.27 -9.81
C GLU A 95 6.49 3.34 -10.11
N ASN A 96 6.53 2.77 -11.33
CA ASN A 96 7.67 1.99 -11.86
C ASN A 96 8.20 0.86 -10.95
N PHE A 97 7.29 0.20 -10.24
CA PHE A 97 7.61 -0.86 -9.30
C PHE A 97 8.25 -2.11 -9.97
N ASP A 98 9.38 -2.57 -9.43
CA ASP A 98 10.13 -3.78 -9.82
C ASP A 98 10.61 -4.56 -8.57
N VAL A 99 10.63 -5.90 -8.68
CA VAL A 99 11.17 -6.79 -7.63
C VAL A 99 12.09 -7.81 -8.26
N ARG A 100 13.28 -7.96 -7.68
CA ARG A 100 14.28 -8.95 -8.09
C ARG A 100 14.70 -9.79 -6.91
N ILE A 101 14.60 -11.11 -7.06
CA ILE A 101 14.97 -12.07 -6.02
C ILE A 101 16.19 -12.85 -6.51
N SER A 102 17.28 -12.84 -5.73
CA SER A 102 18.51 -13.59 -6.03
C SER A 102 18.73 -14.68 -4.99
N GLN A 103 18.41 -15.93 -5.36
CA GLN A 103 18.64 -17.10 -4.51
C GLN A 103 20.13 -17.27 -4.17
N SER A 104 21.02 -17.07 -5.15
CA SER A 104 22.47 -17.24 -4.96
C SER A 104 23.10 -16.20 -4.02
N LYS A 105 22.45 -15.04 -3.85
CA LYS A 105 22.96 -13.96 -3.00
C LYS A 105 22.14 -13.81 -1.71
N ALA A 106 21.06 -14.58 -1.55
CA ALA A 106 20.08 -14.41 -0.50
C ALA A 106 19.53 -12.97 -0.41
N THR A 107 19.24 -12.35 -1.55
CA THR A 107 18.77 -10.95 -1.59
C THR A 107 17.41 -10.80 -2.25
N VAL A 108 16.63 -9.87 -1.71
CA VAL A 108 15.44 -9.29 -2.34
C VAL A 108 15.73 -7.82 -2.62
N THR A 109 15.66 -7.42 -3.88
CA THR A 109 15.80 -6.02 -4.29
C THR A 109 14.46 -5.50 -4.78
N VAL A 110 14.00 -4.40 -4.21
CA VAL A 110 12.76 -3.71 -4.58
C VAL A 110 13.11 -2.32 -5.10
N SER A 111 12.56 -1.93 -6.25
CA SER A 111 12.76 -0.60 -6.82
C SER A 111 11.44 0.03 -7.21
N PHE A 112 11.28 1.32 -6.95
CA PHE A 112 10.08 2.09 -7.28
C PHE A 112 10.36 3.59 -7.25
N ASP A 113 9.48 4.36 -7.88
CA ASP A 113 9.48 5.81 -7.78
C ASP A 113 8.38 6.27 -6.80
N ALA A 114 8.69 7.25 -5.96
CA ALA A 114 7.78 7.85 -5.00
C ALA A 114 7.66 9.37 -5.26
N PRO A 115 6.65 9.79 -6.05
CA PRO A 115 6.37 11.20 -6.29
C PRO A 115 6.06 11.96 -4.99
N GLY A 116 6.68 13.14 -4.82
CA GLY A 116 6.46 14.01 -3.66
C GLY A 116 6.88 13.43 -2.31
N LEU A 117 7.91 12.57 -2.28
CA LEU A 117 8.46 12.02 -1.04
C LEU A 117 9.03 13.12 -0.12
N ALA A 118 9.69 14.13 -0.70
CA ALA A 118 10.16 15.30 0.03
C ALA A 118 9.17 16.47 -0.13
N TYR A 119 8.95 17.21 0.96
CA TYR A 119 7.98 18.27 1.07
C TYR A 119 8.66 19.64 1.12
N LEU A 120 8.22 20.57 0.27
CA LEU A 120 8.62 21.97 0.37
C LEU A 120 7.79 22.68 1.45
N LEU A 121 8.44 23.12 2.52
CA LEU A 121 7.89 23.92 3.61
C LEU A 121 8.48 25.34 3.58
N ASP A 122 8.00 26.21 4.48
CA ASP A 122 8.40 27.62 4.55
C ASP A 122 9.91 27.82 4.76
N ASP A 123 10.60 26.83 5.32
CA ASP A 123 12.02 26.84 5.70
C ASP A 123 12.88 25.83 4.91
N GLY A 124 12.39 25.35 3.76
CA GLY A 124 13.15 24.49 2.84
C GLY A 124 12.43 23.20 2.49
N TRP A 125 13.18 22.26 1.91
CA TRP A 125 12.71 20.90 1.62
C TRP A 125 12.95 19.99 2.82
N HIS A 126 11.98 19.12 3.10
CA HIS A 126 12.00 18.20 4.22
C HIS A 126 11.68 16.79 3.74
N LEU A 127 12.52 15.84 4.12
CA LEU A 127 12.28 14.41 3.96
C LEU A 127 12.08 13.80 5.35
N PHE A 128 10.85 13.40 5.68
CA PHE A 128 10.45 12.84 6.98
C PHE A 128 10.51 11.30 6.98
N GLY A 129 10.30 10.70 8.15
CA GLY A 129 10.11 9.25 8.30
C GLY A 129 11.29 8.51 8.90
N TYR A 130 12.26 9.22 9.47
CA TYR A 130 13.50 8.64 10.01
C TYR A 130 13.63 8.85 11.52
N GLU A 131 12.50 8.91 12.24
CA GLU A 131 12.54 8.87 13.71
C GLU A 131 13.23 7.59 14.20
N GLY A 132 14.15 7.71 15.15
CA GLY A 132 14.92 6.58 15.67
C GLY A 132 16.19 6.23 14.88
N TYR A 133 16.46 6.92 13.76
CA TYR A 133 17.70 6.76 13.02
C TYR A 133 18.83 7.62 13.60
N ARG A 134 20.06 7.15 13.39
CA ARG A 134 21.30 7.87 13.69
C ARG A 134 21.97 8.30 12.40
N VAL A 135 22.40 9.56 12.32
CA VAL A 135 23.24 10.05 11.22
C VAL A 135 24.66 9.52 11.34
N VAL A 136 25.19 8.99 10.23
CA VAL A 136 26.55 8.44 10.12
C VAL A 136 27.42 9.25 9.18
N ASP A 137 26.81 9.86 8.16
CA ASP A 137 27.47 10.77 7.22
C ASP A 137 26.50 11.89 6.84
N GLU A 138 26.97 13.13 6.90
CA GLU A 138 26.17 14.33 6.63
C GLU A 138 26.92 15.19 5.61
N GLY A 139 26.30 15.35 4.43
CA GLY A 139 26.85 16.10 3.31
C GLY A 139 25.76 16.80 2.51
N ASN A 140 26.17 17.77 1.69
CA ASN A 140 25.24 18.55 0.86
C ASN A 140 24.69 17.75 -0.33
N ASP A 141 25.36 16.68 -0.74
CA ASP A 141 24.96 15.79 -1.84
C ASP A 141 24.41 14.45 -1.33
N ARG A 142 24.71 14.09 -0.09
CA ARG A 142 24.35 12.79 0.47
C ARG A 142 24.19 12.85 1.99
N MET A 143 23.20 12.12 2.50
CA MET A 143 23.06 11.79 3.91
C MET A 143 23.02 10.27 4.09
N VAL A 144 23.71 9.76 5.10
CA VAL A 144 23.69 8.33 5.46
C VAL A 144 23.17 8.19 6.88
N LEU A 145 22.11 7.42 7.04
CA LEU A 145 21.47 7.12 8.31
C LEU A 145 21.58 5.61 8.57
N GLU A 146 21.62 5.24 9.84
CA GLU A 146 21.57 3.85 10.31
C GLU A 146 20.52 3.69 11.40
N ALA A 147 19.87 2.54 11.40
CA ALA A 147 19.01 2.11 12.49
C ALA A 147 19.07 0.59 12.64
N SER A 148 18.69 0.12 13.82
CA SER A 148 18.69 -1.30 14.15
C SER A 148 17.37 -1.65 14.82
N TRP A 149 16.77 -2.77 14.41
CA TRP A 149 15.46 -3.22 14.88
C TRP A 149 15.47 -4.72 15.12
N VAL A 150 14.46 -5.22 15.83
CA VAL A 150 14.12 -6.65 15.80
C VAL A 150 12.79 -6.79 15.09
N LEU A 151 12.78 -7.60 14.03
CA LEU A 151 11.59 -7.85 13.22
C LEU A 151 10.97 -9.20 13.57
N ASN A 152 9.64 -9.21 13.69
CA ASN A 152 8.82 -10.41 13.70
C ASN A 152 7.55 -10.12 12.89
N ASN A 153 7.60 -10.42 11.59
CA ASN A 153 6.50 -10.11 10.67
C ASN A 153 6.58 -11.00 9.40
N GLU A 154 5.78 -10.70 8.39
CA GLU A 154 5.69 -11.46 7.14
C GLU A 154 7.02 -11.59 6.38
N PHE A 155 7.98 -10.66 6.55
CA PHE A 155 9.31 -10.73 5.91
C PHE A 155 10.24 -11.73 6.58
N THR A 156 10.08 -11.92 7.89
CA THR A 156 10.83 -12.90 8.67
C THR A 156 10.05 -14.20 8.83
N LEU A 157 8.91 -14.34 8.15
CA LEU A 157 7.94 -15.43 8.35
C LEU A 157 7.58 -15.63 9.84
N PHE A 158 7.49 -14.51 10.56
CA PHE A 158 7.22 -14.43 12.00
C PHE A 158 8.31 -15.02 12.91
N GLU A 159 9.52 -15.22 12.39
CA GLU A 159 10.71 -15.46 13.20
C GLU A 159 11.26 -14.11 13.71
N GLU A 160 11.82 -14.11 14.92
CA GLU A 160 12.51 -12.92 15.44
C GLU A 160 13.88 -12.81 14.80
N MET A 161 14.11 -11.74 14.03
CA MET A 161 15.40 -11.48 13.38
C MET A 161 15.87 -10.06 13.65
N PRO A 162 17.10 -9.84 14.13
CA PRO A 162 17.71 -8.52 14.12
C PRO A 162 17.88 -8.04 12.66
N LEU A 163 17.54 -6.78 12.45
CA LEU A 163 17.73 -6.04 11.20
C LEU A 163 18.67 -4.87 11.46
N GLU A 164 19.74 -4.79 10.69
CA GLU A 164 20.57 -3.59 10.53
C GLU A 164 20.19 -2.89 9.23
N GLU A 165 19.69 -1.65 9.32
CA GLU A 165 19.22 -0.87 8.18
C GLU A 165 20.13 0.32 7.96
N LYS A 166 20.60 0.48 6.72
CA LYS A 166 21.37 1.64 6.26
C LYS A 166 20.60 2.38 5.19
N VAL A 167 20.27 3.64 5.45
CA VAL A 167 19.59 4.51 4.49
C VAL A 167 20.60 5.48 3.89
N THR A 168 20.74 5.47 2.56
CA THR A 168 21.55 6.43 1.82
C THR A 168 20.65 7.34 0.99
N ILE A 169 20.57 8.61 1.39
CA ILE A 169 19.77 9.64 0.73
C ILE A 169 20.70 10.47 -0.14
N PHE A 170 20.52 10.43 -1.46
CA PHE A 170 21.17 11.32 -2.41
C PHE A 170 20.28 12.53 -2.61
N LEU A 171 20.80 13.70 -2.24
CA LEU A 171 20.09 14.96 -2.37
C LEU A 171 20.14 15.45 -3.83
N PRO A 172 19.16 16.27 -4.26
CA PRO A 172 19.14 16.76 -5.63
C PRO A 172 20.37 17.63 -5.93
N GLU A 173 20.74 17.72 -7.21
CA GLU A 173 21.85 18.57 -7.63
C GLU A 173 21.61 20.03 -7.20
N GLY A 174 22.63 20.64 -6.61
CA GLY A 174 22.54 22.02 -6.14
C GLY A 174 21.93 22.18 -4.75
N ALA A 175 21.54 21.09 -4.07
CA ALA A 175 21.16 21.14 -2.65
C ALA A 175 22.25 21.79 -1.78
N ARG A 176 21.79 22.54 -0.77
CA ARG A 176 22.62 23.31 0.16
C ARG A 176 22.01 23.26 1.54
N ASN A 177 22.84 23.57 2.54
CA ASN A 177 22.41 23.64 3.94
C ASN A 177 21.66 22.35 4.34
N ALA A 178 22.14 21.22 3.83
CA ALA A 178 21.60 19.93 4.18
C ALA A 178 21.94 19.66 5.64
N GLU A 179 20.93 19.38 6.45
CA GLU A 179 21.07 19.16 7.89
C GLU A 179 20.09 18.10 8.39
N TRP A 180 20.47 17.44 9.47
CA TRP A 180 19.61 16.52 10.19
C TRP A 180 18.80 17.24 11.28
N ASP A 181 17.47 17.12 11.21
CA ASP A 181 16.56 17.52 12.30
C ASP A 181 16.24 16.31 13.17
N GLU A 182 17.01 16.13 14.23
CA GLU A 182 16.84 15.04 15.20
C GLU A 182 15.45 15.04 15.86
N LYS A 183 14.86 16.22 16.06
CA LYS A 183 13.55 16.33 16.71
C LYS A 183 12.42 15.89 15.79
N ALA A 184 12.54 16.19 14.50
CA ALA A 184 11.56 15.79 13.49
C ALA A 184 11.83 14.41 12.90
N GLY A 185 13.03 13.83 13.11
CA GLY A 185 13.47 12.63 12.41
C GLY A 185 13.48 12.85 10.90
N ALA A 186 14.06 13.99 10.47
CA ALA A 186 13.94 14.47 9.10
C ALA A 186 15.25 15.02 8.55
N VAL A 187 15.43 14.87 7.24
CA VAL A 187 16.49 15.55 6.49
C VAL A 187 15.95 16.85 5.93
N ARG A 188 16.61 17.96 6.26
CA ARG A 188 16.30 19.30 5.75
C ARG A 188 17.33 19.70 4.73
N TYR A 189 16.92 20.38 3.66
CA TYR A 189 17.85 20.96 2.70
C TYR A 189 17.19 22.11 1.94
N GLU A 190 18.00 23.00 1.40
CA GLU A 190 17.57 24.06 0.51
C GLU A 190 17.99 23.74 -0.91
N LEU A 191 17.11 24.00 -1.87
CA LEU A 191 17.53 24.17 -3.25
C LEU A 191 17.66 25.67 -3.50
N PRO A 192 18.68 26.14 -4.25
CA PRO A 192 18.69 27.51 -4.74
C PRO A 192 17.34 27.77 -5.41
N GLU A 193 16.79 28.97 -5.30
CA GLU A 193 15.51 29.33 -5.94
C GLU A 193 15.57 29.04 -7.45
N THR A 194 15.30 27.79 -7.81
CA THR A 194 14.59 27.46 -9.01
C THR A 194 13.21 27.98 -8.68
N VAL A 195 12.95 29.24 -9.05
CA VAL A 195 11.63 29.54 -9.59
C VAL A 195 11.40 28.38 -10.55
N PRO A 196 10.51 27.40 -10.26
CA PRO A 196 10.32 26.30 -11.17
C PRO A 196 10.10 26.95 -12.51
N ALA A 197 10.98 26.69 -13.48
CA ALA A 197 11.01 27.45 -14.72
C ALA A 197 9.65 27.24 -15.41
N GLY A 198 8.73 28.18 -15.14
CA GLY A 198 7.29 27.92 -15.16
C GLY A 198 6.88 26.89 -14.10
N GLY A 199 6.08 27.30 -13.10
CA GLY A 199 5.41 26.38 -12.19
C GLY A 199 4.77 25.18 -12.91
N GLY A 200 4.48 24.11 -12.17
CA GLY A 200 4.01 22.81 -12.70
C GLY A 200 2.93 22.92 -13.78
N PHE A 201 2.70 21.86 -14.56
CA PHE A 201 1.85 21.87 -15.79
C PHE A 201 0.67 22.86 -15.80
N LEU A 202 -0.12 22.92 -14.72
CA LEU A 202 -1.22 23.88 -14.55
C LEU A 202 -0.79 25.36 -14.60
N TYR A 203 0.30 25.74 -13.95
CA TYR A 203 0.86 27.08 -13.97
C TYR A 203 1.50 27.40 -15.32
N ARG A 204 2.27 26.47 -15.92
CA ARG A 204 2.81 26.61 -17.28
C ARG A 204 1.72 26.88 -18.32
N HIS A 205 0.57 26.26 -18.14
CA HIS A 205 -0.60 26.44 -19.00
C HIS A 205 -1.69 27.31 -18.35
N LYS A 206 -1.35 28.19 -17.41
CA LYS A 206 -2.31 29.01 -16.65
C LYS A 206 -3.26 29.78 -17.55
N ALA A 207 -2.76 30.38 -18.63
CA ALA A 207 -3.59 31.11 -19.59
C ALA A 207 -4.61 30.21 -20.29
N LEU A 208 -4.17 29.00 -20.72
CA LEU A 208 -5.04 28.02 -21.36
C LEU A 208 -6.13 27.52 -20.41
N PHE A 209 -5.75 27.13 -19.19
CA PHE A 209 -6.72 26.68 -18.19
C PHE A 209 -7.69 27.79 -17.77
N THR A 210 -7.20 29.02 -17.59
CA THR A 210 -8.06 30.18 -17.30
C THR A 210 -9.07 30.42 -18.42
N ALA A 211 -8.64 30.33 -19.69
CA ALA A 211 -9.52 30.45 -20.85
C ALA A 211 -10.56 29.32 -20.91
N ILE A 212 -10.15 28.06 -20.72
CA ILE A 212 -11.06 26.91 -20.69
C ILE A 212 -12.08 27.05 -19.56
N PHE A 213 -11.65 27.34 -18.33
CA PHE A 213 -12.54 27.51 -17.19
C PHE A 213 -13.50 28.68 -17.38
N SER A 214 -13.03 29.80 -17.94
CA SER A 214 -13.88 30.95 -18.24
C SER A 214 -14.91 30.64 -19.33
N LEU A 215 -14.52 29.89 -20.36
CA LEU A 215 -15.44 29.46 -21.42
C LEU A 215 -16.50 28.49 -20.88
N LEU A 216 -16.10 27.53 -20.05
CA LEU A 216 -17.02 26.59 -19.39
C LEU A 216 -17.98 27.31 -18.45
N ALA A 217 -17.49 28.28 -17.67
CA ALA A 217 -18.33 29.10 -16.79
C ALA A 217 -19.33 29.96 -17.58
N ALA A 218 -18.89 30.58 -18.68
CA ALA A 218 -19.75 31.36 -19.56
C ALA A 218 -20.81 30.48 -20.24
N LEU A 219 -20.42 29.30 -20.74
CA LEU A 219 -21.34 28.34 -21.34
C LEU A 219 -22.35 27.82 -20.31
N GLY A 220 -21.90 27.49 -19.11
CA GLY A 220 -22.77 27.09 -17.99
C GLY A 220 -23.76 28.18 -17.61
N LEU A 221 -23.31 29.44 -17.56
CA LEU A 221 -24.19 30.59 -17.32
C LEU A 221 -25.21 30.77 -18.45
N LEU A 222 -24.81 30.65 -19.71
CA LEU A 222 -25.71 30.73 -20.86
C LEU A 222 -26.76 29.61 -20.84
N LEU A 223 -26.35 28.37 -20.53
CA LEU A 223 -27.27 27.24 -20.38
C LEU A 223 -28.24 27.44 -19.21
N PHE A 224 -27.76 27.98 -18.09
CA PHE A 224 -28.58 28.32 -16.94
C PHE A 224 -29.60 29.43 -17.25
N LEU A 225 -29.16 30.50 -17.91
CA LEU A 225 -30.04 31.58 -18.38
C LEU A 225 -31.06 31.05 -19.41
N TYR A 226 -30.64 30.19 -20.32
CA TYR A 226 -31.54 29.56 -21.28
C TYR A 226 -32.57 28.66 -20.59
N ALA A 227 -32.16 27.84 -19.61
CA ALA A 227 -33.05 26.98 -18.85
C ALA A 227 -34.03 27.78 -17.96
N SER A 228 -33.58 28.89 -17.36
CA SER A 228 -34.42 29.75 -16.51
C SER A 228 -35.36 30.66 -17.30
N THR A 229 -35.02 31.01 -18.54
CA THR A 229 -35.88 31.81 -19.44
C THR A 229 -36.81 30.97 -20.30
N ARG A 230 -36.59 29.64 -20.39
CA ARG A 230 -37.62 28.72 -20.85
C ARG A 230 -38.80 28.81 -19.88
N ARG A 231 -39.88 29.45 -20.34
CA ARG A 231 -41.18 29.36 -19.67
C ARG A 231 -41.49 27.87 -19.46
N PRO A 232 -41.96 27.45 -18.27
CA PRO A 232 -42.63 26.17 -18.16
C PRO A 232 -43.66 26.13 -19.28
N GLY A 233 -43.57 25.14 -20.17
CA GLY A 233 -44.62 24.92 -21.14
C GLY A 233 -45.94 24.91 -20.39
N GLU A 234 -46.96 25.59 -20.93
CA GLU A 234 -48.29 25.65 -20.32
C GLU A 234 -48.65 24.26 -19.80
N PRO A 235 -49.08 24.12 -18.53
CA PRO A 235 -49.63 22.87 -18.09
C PRO A 235 -50.78 22.54 -19.04
N VAL A 236 -50.60 21.47 -19.83
CA VAL A 236 -51.67 20.91 -20.64
C VAL A 236 -52.86 20.75 -19.69
N PRO A 237 -54.05 21.28 -20.01
CA PRO A 237 -55.21 21.14 -19.14
C PRO A 237 -55.40 19.65 -18.89
N SER A 238 -55.18 19.22 -17.64
CA SER A 238 -55.58 17.90 -17.19
C SER A 238 -57.05 17.78 -17.54
N ALA A 239 -57.38 16.87 -18.45
CA ALA A 239 -58.74 16.56 -18.81
C ALA A 239 -59.54 16.38 -17.51
N ALA A 240 -60.66 17.08 -17.45
CA ALA A 240 -61.52 17.17 -16.28
C ALA A 240 -61.72 15.79 -15.63
N ALA A 241 -61.52 15.74 -14.32
CA ALA A 241 -61.99 14.63 -13.51
C ALA A 241 -63.48 14.38 -13.80
N PRO A 242 -63.93 13.13 -13.97
CA PRO A 242 -65.33 12.84 -14.20
C PRO A 242 -66.16 13.18 -12.95
N THR A 243 -67.10 14.11 -13.10
CA THR A 243 -68.15 14.37 -12.11
C THR A 243 -69.00 13.10 -11.94
N PRO A 244 -69.22 12.59 -10.72
CA PRO A 244 -70.11 11.47 -10.50
C PRO A 244 -71.56 11.91 -10.73
N GLY A 245 -72.27 11.30 -11.67
CA GLY A 245 -73.74 11.35 -11.69
C GLY A 245 -74.44 11.91 -12.93
N ALA A 246 -73.97 11.64 -14.15
CA ALA A 246 -74.79 11.84 -15.35
C ALA A 246 -74.93 10.53 -16.15
N PRO A 247 -76.15 10.13 -16.56
CA PRO A 247 -76.43 8.82 -17.15
C PRO A 247 -75.88 8.70 -18.59
N ALA A 248 -75.37 7.52 -18.91
CA ALA A 248 -74.73 7.20 -20.19
C ALA A 248 -75.72 7.17 -21.37
N PRO A 249 -75.40 7.81 -22.50
CA PRO A 249 -76.00 7.49 -23.80
C PRO A 249 -75.30 6.27 -24.45
N PRO A 250 -76.03 5.47 -25.26
CA PRO A 250 -75.60 4.15 -25.72
C PRO A 250 -74.56 4.23 -26.85
N GLY A 251 -73.73 3.18 -26.92
CA GLY A 251 -72.50 3.12 -27.68
C GLY A 251 -72.61 3.26 -29.20
N ALA A 252 -71.52 3.78 -29.77
CA ALA A 252 -71.18 3.66 -31.18
C ALA A 252 -70.11 2.55 -31.35
N PRO A 253 -70.18 1.75 -32.43
CA PRO A 253 -69.32 0.59 -32.64
C PRO A 253 -67.88 0.99 -33.01
N PRO A 254 -66.89 0.10 -32.79
CA PRO A 254 -65.49 0.39 -33.07
C PRO A 254 -65.21 0.44 -34.58
N LEU A 255 -64.42 1.43 -35.00
CA LEU A 255 -63.83 1.45 -36.34
C LEU A 255 -62.68 0.44 -36.41
N PRO A 256 -62.61 -0.40 -37.46
CA PRO A 256 -61.57 -1.42 -37.61
C PRO A 256 -60.27 -0.79 -38.15
N GLY A 257 -59.13 -1.14 -37.54
CA GLY A 257 -57.82 -0.97 -38.20
C GLY A 257 -56.77 -0.09 -37.52
N MET A 258 -56.81 0.16 -36.21
CA MET A 258 -55.66 0.73 -35.49
C MET A 258 -55.04 -0.31 -34.54
N PRO A 259 -53.72 -0.58 -34.63
CA PRO A 259 -53.03 -1.42 -33.65
C PRO A 259 -53.01 -0.72 -32.28
N PRO A 260 -53.06 -1.46 -31.16
CA PRO A 260 -52.97 -0.86 -29.84
C PRO A 260 -51.61 -0.16 -29.68
N PRO A 261 -51.57 1.05 -29.09
CA PRO A 261 -50.32 1.66 -28.66
C PRO A 261 -49.64 0.77 -27.61
N ALA A 262 -48.33 0.55 -27.78
CA ALA A 262 -47.51 -0.24 -26.87
C ALA A 262 -47.59 0.27 -25.43
N GLU A 263 -47.78 -0.65 -24.48
CA GLU A 263 -47.67 -0.38 -23.05
C GLU A 263 -46.29 0.23 -22.72
N PRO A 264 -46.23 1.32 -21.95
CA PRO A 264 -44.97 1.75 -21.34
C PRO A 264 -44.54 0.70 -20.29
N PRO A 265 -43.24 0.36 -20.20
CA PRO A 265 -42.77 -0.64 -19.27
C PRO A 265 -43.05 -0.23 -17.82
N ALA A 266 -43.57 -1.18 -17.05
CA ALA A 266 -43.80 -1.03 -15.62
C ALA A 266 -42.47 -0.71 -14.90
N VAL A 267 -42.42 0.45 -14.24
CA VAL A 267 -41.35 0.78 -13.30
C VAL A 267 -41.46 -0.18 -12.12
N THR A 268 -40.55 -1.14 -12.06
CA THR A 268 -40.39 -2.01 -10.89
C THR A 268 -39.69 -1.21 -9.80
N PRO A 269 -40.24 -1.08 -8.58
CA PRO A 269 -39.47 -0.52 -7.47
C PRO A 269 -38.29 -1.46 -7.14
N PRO A 270 -37.16 -0.93 -6.66
CA PRO A 270 -36.01 -1.76 -6.30
C PRO A 270 -36.40 -2.70 -5.16
N ALA A 271 -36.14 -3.99 -5.37
CA ALA A 271 -36.32 -5.02 -4.36
C ALA A 271 -35.41 -4.73 -3.16
N GLU A 272 -36.00 -4.72 -1.95
CA GLU A 272 -35.25 -4.84 -0.72
C GLU A 272 -34.38 -6.09 -0.79
N ALA A 273 -33.08 -5.90 -0.56
CA ALA A 273 -32.13 -7.00 -0.45
C ALA A 273 -32.48 -7.82 0.81
N HIS A 274 -33.26 -8.87 0.63
CA HIS A 274 -33.35 -9.95 1.60
C HIS A 274 -31.97 -10.63 1.68
N ILE A 275 -31.22 -10.30 2.72
CA ILE A 275 -30.04 -11.06 3.13
C ILE A 275 -30.53 -12.43 3.59
N SER A 276 -30.33 -13.45 2.76
CA SER A 276 -30.48 -14.84 3.20
C SER A 276 -29.33 -15.17 4.16
N PRO A 277 -29.58 -15.82 5.31
CA PRO A 277 -28.51 -16.33 6.14
C PRO A 277 -27.69 -17.36 5.36
N PRO A 278 -26.36 -17.45 5.61
CA PRO A 278 -25.49 -18.37 4.90
C PRO A 278 -25.93 -19.83 5.11
N PRO A 279 -25.83 -20.69 4.08
CA PRO A 279 -26.09 -22.11 4.23
C PRO A 279 -25.06 -22.76 5.16
N SER A 280 -25.52 -23.65 6.03
CA SER A 280 -24.68 -24.48 6.88
C SER A 280 -23.65 -25.26 6.07
N PRO A 281 -22.44 -25.50 6.61
CA PRO A 281 -21.37 -26.20 5.90
C PRO A 281 -21.77 -27.64 5.54
N PRO A 282 -21.45 -28.12 4.32
CA PRO A 282 -21.65 -29.51 3.94
C PRO A 282 -20.66 -30.44 4.65
N ALA A 283 -21.15 -31.64 4.98
CA ALA A 283 -20.38 -32.74 5.56
C ALA A 283 -19.23 -33.21 4.62
N PRO A 284 -18.15 -33.80 5.17
CA PRO A 284 -16.99 -34.18 4.37
C PRO A 284 -17.20 -35.50 3.60
N GLU A 285 -16.58 -35.56 2.42
CA GLU A 285 -15.92 -36.71 1.76
C GLU A 285 -16.35 -37.03 0.30
N ASN A 286 -15.41 -36.84 -0.64
CA ASN A 286 -14.79 -37.91 -1.43
C ASN A 286 -13.56 -37.38 -2.20
N PRO A 287 -12.52 -38.19 -2.45
CA PRO A 287 -11.27 -37.75 -3.11
C PRO A 287 -11.43 -37.50 -4.62
N PRO A 288 -10.63 -36.59 -5.21
CA PRO A 288 -10.81 -36.11 -6.58
C PRO A 288 -10.23 -37.06 -7.66
N ALA A 289 -10.93 -37.11 -8.80
CA ALA A 289 -10.48 -37.74 -10.04
C ALA A 289 -9.29 -36.99 -10.68
N PRO A 290 -8.45 -37.67 -11.50
CA PRO A 290 -7.23 -37.08 -12.07
C PRO A 290 -7.51 -35.95 -13.07
N PRO A 291 -6.63 -34.94 -13.17
CA PRO A 291 -6.87 -33.73 -13.96
C PRO A 291 -6.65 -33.92 -15.47
N SER A 292 -7.56 -33.34 -16.24
CA SER A 292 -7.45 -33.17 -17.71
C SER A 292 -6.41 -32.10 -18.09
N PRO A 293 -5.87 -32.11 -19.32
CA PRO A 293 -4.83 -31.17 -19.77
C PRO A 293 -5.35 -29.73 -19.81
N ARG A 294 -4.62 -28.80 -19.17
CA ARG A 294 -4.95 -27.35 -19.16
C ARG A 294 -4.78 -26.74 -20.55
N GLU A 295 -5.85 -26.12 -21.05
CA GLU A 295 -5.81 -25.16 -22.15
C GLU A 295 -4.89 -23.97 -21.78
N LYS A 296 -4.08 -23.51 -22.73
CA LYS A 296 -3.31 -22.27 -22.61
C LYS A 296 -4.27 -21.08 -22.57
N SER A 297 -4.63 -20.67 -21.35
CA SER A 297 -5.28 -19.38 -21.08
C SER A 297 -4.42 -18.25 -21.64
N SER A 298 -4.98 -17.49 -22.58
CA SER A 298 -4.38 -16.24 -23.06
C SER A 298 -4.36 -15.24 -21.92
N SER A 299 -3.18 -14.80 -21.49
CA SER A 299 -3.03 -13.84 -20.39
C SER A 299 -3.70 -12.50 -20.72
N PRO A 300 -4.28 -11.79 -19.73
CA PRO A 300 -5.03 -10.56 -19.99
C PRO A 300 -4.11 -9.41 -20.44
N ALA A 301 -4.60 -8.62 -21.39
CA ALA A 301 -3.90 -7.44 -21.93
C ALA A 301 -3.90 -6.23 -20.98
N PHE A 302 -4.81 -6.19 -20.01
CA PHE A 302 -4.98 -5.10 -19.06
C PHE A 302 -5.10 -5.62 -17.63
N CYS A 303 -4.69 -4.80 -16.67
CA CYS A 303 -4.79 -5.18 -15.26
C CYS A 303 -6.27 -5.23 -14.85
N THR A 304 -6.71 -6.37 -14.36
CA THR A 304 -8.11 -6.57 -13.91
C THR A 304 -8.52 -5.66 -12.76
N ARG A 305 -7.54 -5.18 -11.97
CA ARG A 305 -7.78 -4.30 -10.81
C ARG A 305 -7.86 -2.81 -11.15
N CYS A 306 -7.02 -2.31 -12.06
CA CYS A 306 -6.90 -0.87 -12.32
C CYS A 306 -6.98 -0.46 -13.80
N GLY A 307 -7.12 -1.42 -14.72
CA GLY A 307 -7.23 -1.18 -16.16
C GLY A 307 -5.93 -0.75 -16.85
N TYR A 308 -4.78 -0.70 -16.15
CA TYR A 308 -3.52 -0.31 -16.77
C TYR A 308 -3.01 -1.36 -17.76
N PRO A 309 -2.53 -0.97 -18.96
CA PRO A 309 -2.07 -1.90 -19.98
C PRO A 309 -0.85 -2.70 -19.52
N ARG A 310 -0.80 -3.97 -19.91
CA ARG A 310 0.34 -4.85 -19.65
C ARG A 310 1.49 -4.49 -20.58
N GLY A 311 2.67 -4.23 -20.00
CA GLY A 311 3.86 -3.83 -20.75
C GLY A 311 4.55 -4.96 -21.53
N GLY A 312 4.23 -6.22 -21.26
CA GLY A 312 4.80 -7.42 -21.90
C GLY A 312 4.19 -8.73 -21.34
N GLU A 313 4.22 -9.81 -22.12
CA GLU A 313 3.67 -11.12 -21.69
C GLU A 313 4.42 -11.73 -20.50
N ASP A 314 5.69 -11.36 -20.31
CA ASP A 314 6.57 -11.74 -19.20
C ASP A 314 6.33 -10.92 -17.92
N VAL A 315 5.58 -9.82 -18.00
CA VAL A 315 5.32 -8.94 -16.84
C VAL A 315 4.25 -9.55 -15.96
N LEU A 316 4.64 -10.02 -14.76
CA LEU A 316 3.75 -10.67 -13.80
C LEU A 316 2.82 -9.70 -13.05
N TYR A 317 3.22 -8.43 -12.91
CA TYR A 317 2.53 -7.43 -12.08
C TYR A 317 2.20 -6.16 -12.84
N CYS A 318 1.05 -5.59 -12.51
CA CYS A 318 0.65 -4.29 -13.00
C CYS A 318 1.60 -3.20 -12.50
N ARG A 319 2.29 -2.54 -13.43
CA ARG A 319 3.23 -1.43 -13.14
C ARG A 319 2.59 -0.23 -12.42
N ARG A 320 1.26 -0.14 -12.40
CA ARG A 320 0.52 0.96 -11.77
C ARG A 320 0.00 0.65 -10.37
N CYS A 321 -0.27 -0.62 -10.05
CA CYS A 321 -0.93 -0.94 -8.78
C CYS A 321 -0.41 -2.20 -8.09
N GLY A 322 0.65 -2.83 -8.63
CA GLY A 322 1.25 -4.05 -8.09
C GLY A 322 0.39 -5.30 -8.19
N ALA A 323 -0.87 -5.20 -8.64
CA ALA A 323 -1.74 -6.37 -8.77
C ALA A 323 -1.19 -7.35 -9.81
N ARG A 324 -1.20 -8.63 -9.47
CA ARG A 324 -0.82 -9.70 -10.40
C ARG A 324 -1.77 -9.71 -11.61
N TYR A 325 -1.22 -9.90 -12.80
CA TYR A 325 -2.03 -10.22 -13.96
C TYR A 325 -2.48 -11.68 -13.85
N GLU A 326 -3.72 -11.90 -13.43
CA GLU A 326 -4.39 -13.21 -13.38
C GLU A 326 -4.84 -13.70 -14.75
#